data_AF-A0A956PJQ6-F1
#
_entry.id   AF-A0A956PJQ6-F1
#
_cell.length_a   1.000
_cell.length_b   1.000
_cell.length_c   1.000
_cell.angle_alpha   90.00
_cell.angle_beta   90.00
_cell.angle_gamma   90.00
#
_symmetry.space_group_name_H-M   'P 1'
#
loop_
_entity.id
_entity.type
_entity.pdbx_description
1 polymer ?
#
loop_
_entity_poly.entity_id
_entity_poly.type
_entity_poly.pdbx_seq_one_letter_code
_entity_poly.pdbx_strand_id
1 'polypeptide(L)'
;MKRLATAALVLALGLSGATWGDDGVSQHQPKVIFEPHGGSLCASGCALSRHPTPSLKWESFERMLVDYSQQPMSEESPALEELLYYGPQTVGMLEHADGKLDSERRRFLNQELSRDLVKMEFRIIDESGRVRVSLPPTIVPFDKRFVFEPLLTEDFQPPEASGTVKRVGLNHVWQRI
;
A
#
# COMPACT_ATOMS: atom_id res chain seq x y z
N MET A 1 -13.77 -5.47 49.28
CA MET A 1 -14.98 -4.68 48.98
C MET A 1 -14.71 -3.20 49.23
N LYS A 2 -14.40 -2.44 48.17
CA LYS A 2 -14.39 -0.96 48.17
C LYS A 2 -15.10 -0.52 46.90
N ARG A 3 -16.10 0.34 47.07
CA ARG A 3 -17.04 0.81 46.03
C ARG A 3 -16.44 2.01 45.28
N LEU A 4 -16.66 1.98 43.96
CA LEU A 4 -17.03 3.07 43.04
C LEU A 4 -16.34 4.44 43.14
N ALA A 5 -15.72 4.83 42.03
CA ALA A 5 -15.90 6.16 41.44
C ALA A 5 -15.78 6.05 39.91
N THR A 6 -16.93 5.92 39.25
CA THR A 6 -17.09 6.06 37.80
C THR A 6 -17.10 7.56 37.50
N ALA A 7 -16.09 8.08 36.81
CA ALA A 7 -16.12 9.43 36.27
C ALA A 7 -16.55 9.36 34.81
N ALA A 8 -17.83 9.63 34.56
CA ALA A 8 -18.34 9.98 33.25
C ALA A 8 -18.03 11.47 33.01
N LEU A 9 -17.33 11.78 31.92
CA LEU A 9 -17.24 13.14 31.39
C LEU A 9 -17.82 13.12 29.97
N VAL A 10 -19.08 13.51 29.86
CA VAL A 10 -19.72 13.94 28.62
C VAL A 10 -19.72 15.46 28.64
N LEU A 11 -19.05 16.07 27.68
CA LEU A 11 -19.32 17.44 27.26
C LEU A 11 -19.20 17.50 25.75
N ALA A 12 -20.35 17.81 25.14
CA ALA A 12 -20.53 18.02 23.72
C ALA A 12 -20.21 19.47 23.32
N LEU A 13 -19.99 19.62 22.02
CA LEU A 13 -20.11 20.85 21.20
C LEU A 13 -18.90 21.80 21.18
N GLY A 14 -18.10 21.61 20.13
CA GLY A 14 -17.29 22.63 19.47
C GLY A 14 -17.27 22.36 17.97
N LEU A 15 -18.34 22.78 17.28
CA LEU A 15 -18.35 22.91 15.82
C LEU A 15 -17.42 24.06 15.44
N SER A 16 -16.19 23.75 15.06
CA SER A 16 -15.34 24.66 14.30
C SER A 16 -15.01 23.99 12.98
N GLY A 17 -15.69 24.45 11.93
CA GLY A 17 -15.39 24.07 10.56
C GLY A 17 -13.96 24.47 10.22
N ALA A 18 -13.11 23.47 10.03
CA ALA A 18 -11.95 23.61 9.18
C ALA A 18 -12.43 23.21 7.79
N THR A 19 -12.64 24.20 6.92
CA THR A 19 -12.71 24.01 5.49
C THR A 19 -11.34 23.53 5.04
N TRP A 20 -11.21 22.23 4.76
CA TRP A 20 -9.99 21.70 4.16
C TRP A 20 -9.96 22.18 2.72
N GLY A 21 -8.97 23.02 2.44
CA GLY A 21 -8.72 23.61 1.14
C GLY A 21 -8.62 22.54 0.07
N ASP A 22 -9.40 22.77 -0.98
CA ASP A 22 -9.22 22.21 -2.31
C ASP A 22 -7.91 22.80 -2.88
N ASP A 23 -6.78 22.20 -2.53
CA ASP A 23 -5.52 22.43 -3.24
C ASP A 23 -5.39 21.37 -4.32
N GLY A 24 -6.17 21.58 -5.38
CA GLY A 24 -6.10 20.81 -6.59
C GLY A 24 -4.69 20.83 -7.18
N VAL A 25 -4.03 19.67 -7.18
CA VAL A 25 -3.17 19.21 -8.28
C VAL A 25 -3.30 17.68 -8.36
N SER A 26 -4.41 17.20 -8.92
CA SER A 26 -4.44 15.87 -9.53
C SER A 26 -3.68 15.94 -10.85
N GLN A 27 -2.35 16.02 -10.77
CA GLN A 27 -1.52 15.81 -11.94
C GLN A 27 -1.58 14.33 -12.26
N HIS A 28 -2.29 14.00 -13.35
CA HIS A 28 -2.19 12.71 -14.03
C HIS A 28 -0.74 12.27 -14.07
N GLN A 29 -0.36 11.32 -13.21
CA GLN A 29 0.98 10.76 -13.27
C GLN A 29 1.13 10.11 -14.66
N PRO A 30 2.24 10.36 -15.37
CA PRO A 30 2.46 9.76 -16.68
C PRO A 30 2.36 8.23 -16.55
N LYS A 31 1.72 7.61 -17.54
CA LYS A 31 1.60 6.16 -17.66
C LYS A 31 3.03 5.58 -17.73
N VAL A 32 3.54 5.11 -16.60
CA VAL A 32 4.89 4.52 -16.50
C VAL A 32 4.87 3.19 -17.25
N ILE A 33 5.41 3.19 -18.46
CA ILE A 33 5.68 1.99 -19.24
C ILE A 33 6.92 1.36 -18.64
N PHE A 34 6.81 0.09 -18.23
CA PHE A 34 7.98 -0.68 -17.80
C PHE A 34 8.80 -1.04 -19.04
N GLU A 35 9.99 -0.46 -19.16
CA GLU A 35 11.03 -0.97 -20.04
C GLU A 35 12.07 -1.67 -19.16
N PRO A 36 12.20 -3.01 -19.22
CA PRO A 36 13.26 -3.70 -18.53
C PRO A 36 14.61 -3.25 -19.12
N HIS A 37 15.38 -2.48 -18.36
CA HIS A 37 16.78 -2.22 -18.69
C HIS A 37 17.59 -3.49 -18.42
N GLY A 38 17.66 -4.38 -19.41
CA GLY A 38 18.51 -5.56 -19.39
C GLY A 38 17.98 -6.70 -18.52
N GLY A 39 18.43 -7.92 -18.82
CA GLY A 39 18.03 -9.16 -18.13
C GLY A 39 18.56 -9.32 -16.69
N SER A 40 18.83 -8.23 -15.96
CA SER A 40 19.37 -8.26 -14.60
C SER A 40 18.58 -7.35 -13.66
N LEU A 41 18.27 -7.88 -12.47
CA LEU A 41 17.70 -7.13 -11.35
C LEU A 41 18.75 -6.12 -10.87
N CYS A 42 18.49 -4.82 -11.08
CA CYS A 42 19.40 -3.78 -10.61
C CYS A 42 19.47 -3.79 -9.07
N ALA A 43 20.64 -4.05 -8.51
CA ALA A 43 20.91 -4.05 -7.06
C ALA A 43 20.75 -2.65 -6.44
N SER A 44 20.87 -1.60 -7.25
CA SER A 44 20.68 -0.18 -6.92
C SER A 44 19.47 0.34 -7.71
N GLY A 45 18.27 -0.10 -7.34
CA GLY A 45 17.03 0.09 -8.12
C GLY A 45 16.78 1.55 -8.54
N CYS A 46 16.77 1.82 -9.85
CA CYS A 46 16.44 3.15 -10.38
C CYS A 46 15.05 3.61 -9.88
N ALA A 47 14.93 4.90 -9.53
CA ALA A 47 13.71 5.51 -8.97
C ALA A 47 12.47 5.42 -9.90
N LEU A 48 12.65 5.01 -11.15
CA LEU A 48 11.61 4.97 -12.18
C LEU A 48 11.03 3.57 -12.43
N SER A 49 11.68 2.50 -11.94
CA SER A 49 11.23 1.13 -12.18
C SER A 49 10.33 0.63 -11.05
N ARG A 50 9.26 -0.08 -11.39
CA ARG A 50 8.42 -0.74 -10.40
C ARG A 50 9.15 -1.89 -9.68
N HIS A 51 8.69 -2.28 -8.49
CA HIS A 51 9.20 -3.48 -7.81
C HIS A 51 9.11 -4.68 -8.76
N PRO A 52 10.19 -5.46 -8.93
CA PRO A 52 10.16 -6.64 -9.79
C PRO A 52 9.17 -7.65 -9.22
N THR A 53 8.03 -7.81 -9.88
CA THR A 53 7.07 -8.89 -9.61
C THR A 53 7.23 -9.90 -10.74
N PRO A 54 7.35 -11.21 -10.46
CA PRO A 54 7.44 -12.22 -11.51
C PRO A 54 6.29 -12.09 -12.52
N SER A 55 6.56 -12.44 -13.78
CA SER A 55 5.52 -12.43 -14.80
C SER A 55 4.45 -13.47 -14.47
N LEU A 56 3.21 -13.01 -14.38
CA LEU A 56 2.04 -13.84 -14.15
C LEU A 56 1.62 -14.49 -15.48
N LYS A 57 1.63 -15.83 -15.51
CA LYS A 57 1.14 -16.60 -16.66
C LYS A 57 -0.38 -16.68 -16.68
N TRP A 58 -0.96 -16.75 -17.87
CA TRP A 58 -2.41 -16.81 -18.04
C TRP A 58 -3.04 -18.02 -17.34
N GLU A 59 -2.41 -19.19 -17.42
CA GLU A 59 -2.93 -20.42 -16.81
C GLU A 59 -2.96 -20.32 -15.28
N SER A 60 -1.93 -19.70 -14.69
CA SER A 60 -1.88 -19.44 -13.24
C SER A 60 -2.94 -18.44 -12.81
N PHE A 61 -3.16 -17.40 -13.62
CA PHE A 61 -4.20 -16.40 -13.40
C PHE A 61 -5.61 -17.01 -13.44
N GLU A 62 -5.91 -17.81 -14.47
CA GLU A 62 -7.21 -18.48 -14.56
C GLU A 62 -7.45 -19.41 -13.37
N ARG A 63 -6.44 -20.17 -12.95
CA ARG A 63 -6.54 -21.01 -11.74
C ARG A 63 -6.86 -20.18 -10.50
N MET A 64 -6.16 -19.05 -10.30
CA MET A 64 -6.45 -18.15 -9.18
C MET A 64 -7.88 -17.59 -9.21
N LEU A 65 -8.43 -17.27 -10.39
CA LEU A 65 -9.83 -16.84 -10.48
C LEU A 65 -10.81 -17.94 -10.09
N VAL A 66 -10.55 -19.19 -10.51
CA VAL A 66 -11.35 -20.36 -10.11
C VAL A 66 -11.28 -20.55 -8.60
N ASP A 67 -10.08 -20.55 -8.03
CA ASP A 67 -9.88 -20.73 -6.58
C ASP A 67 -10.56 -19.59 -5.80
N TYR A 68 -10.36 -18.34 -6.22
CA TYR A 68 -10.99 -17.17 -5.60
C TYR A 68 -12.52 -17.23 -5.65
N SER A 69 -13.12 -17.77 -6.72
CA SER A 69 -14.58 -17.93 -6.82
C SER A 69 -15.17 -18.83 -5.74
N GLN A 70 -14.36 -19.72 -5.16
CA GLN A 70 -14.76 -20.71 -4.16
C GLN A 70 -14.33 -20.33 -2.74
N GLN A 71 -13.43 -19.36 -2.60
CA GLN A 71 -12.88 -18.91 -1.32
C GLN A 71 -13.66 -17.70 -0.75
N PRO A 72 -13.49 -17.35 0.53
CA PRO A 72 -14.04 -16.12 1.09
C PRO A 72 -13.52 -14.84 0.38
N MET A 73 -14.24 -13.72 0.52
CA MET A 73 -13.76 -12.38 0.13
C MET A 73 -13.06 -11.69 1.31
N SER A 74 -12.07 -12.36 1.88
CA SER A 74 -11.31 -11.90 3.06
C SER A 74 -9.85 -12.35 2.98
N GLU A 75 -9.03 -11.97 3.96
CA GLU A 75 -7.62 -12.39 4.09
C GLU A 75 -7.43 -13.92 4.25
N GLU A 76 -8.52 -14.66 4.46
CA GLU A 76 -8.53 -16.13 4.50
C GLU A 76 -8.49 -16.77 3.10
N SER A 77 -8.40 -15.96 2.04
CA SER A 77 -8.45 -16.39 0.64
C SER A 77 -7.07 -16.27 -0.01
N PRO A 78 -6.26 -17.35 -0.03
CA PRO A 78 -4.94 -17.31 -0.66
C PRO A 78 -4.96 -16.83 -2.11
N ALA A 79 -6.01 -17.19 -2.86
CA ALA A 79 -6.14 -16.75 -4.24
C ALA A 79 -6.37 -15.24 -4.36
N LEU A 80 -7.16 -14.65 -3.44
CA LEU A 80 -7.29 -13.20 -3.37
C LEU A 80 -5.95 -12.54 -3.02
N GLU A 81 -5.25 -13.04 -2.00
CA GLU A 81 -3.95 -12.48 -1.58
C GLU A 81 -2.94 -12.50 -2.75
N GLU A 82 -2.87 -13.61 -3.51
CA GLU A 82 -2.02 -13.72 -4.69
C GLU A 82 -2.45 -12.77 -5.83
N LEU A 83 -3.75 -12.67 -6.13
CA LEU A 83 -4.28 -11.74 -7.13
C LEU A 83 -3.91 -10.29 -6.79
N LEU A 84 -3.95 -9.91 -5.50
CA LEU A 84 -3.55 -8.59 -5.02
C LEU A 84 -2.05 -8.38 -5.07
N TYR A 85 -1.25 -9.41 -4.79
CA TYR A 85 0.21 -9.38 -4.96
C TYR A 85 0.60 -9.08 -6.42
N TYR A 86 -0.07 -9.68 -7.40
CA TYR A 86 0.18 -9.42 -8.82
C TYR A 86 -0.41 -8.10 -9.34
N GLY A 87 -1.32 -7.47 -8.59
CA GLY A 87 -1.78 -6.08 -8.74
C GLY A 87 -1.96 -5.62 -10.20
N PRO A 88 -1.03 -4.81 -10.76
CA PRO A 88 -1.14 -4.32 -12.14
C PRO A 88 -1.29 -5.42 -13.21
N GLN A 89 -0.66 -6.58 -13.02
CA GLN A 89 -0.80 -7.70 -13.96
C GLN A 89 -2.21 -8.27 -13.89
N THR A 90 -2.75 -8.43 -12.67
CA THR A 90 -4.15 -8.84 -12.45
C THR A 90 -5.13 -7.88 -13.11
N VAL A 91 -4.94 -6.57 -12.95
CA VAL A 91 -5.78 -5.55 -13.60
C VAL A 91 -5.78 -5.73 -15.13
N GLY A 92 -4.60 -5.84 -15.75
CA GLY A 92 -4.52 -6.01 -17.20
C GLY A 92 -5.11 -7.34 -17.69
N MET A 93 -4.94 -8.42 -16.94
CA MET A 93 -5.49 -9.73 -17.32
C MET A 93 -7.00 -9.83 -17.09
N LEU A 94 -7.54 -9.10 -16.12
CA LEU A 94 -8.99 -9.04 -15.86
C LEU A 94 -9.77 -8.47 -17.06
N GLU A 95 -9.17 -7.60 -17.87
CA GLU A 95 -9.77 -7.07 -19.11
C GLU A 95 -10.13 -8.17 -20.12
N HIS A 96 -9.51 -9.34 -20.02
CA HIS A 96 -9.73 -10.49 -20.92
C HIS A 96 -10.45 -11.67 -20.24
N ALA A 97 -10.86 -11.52 -18.98
CA ALA A 97 -11.35 -12.61 -18.13
C ALA A 97 -12.86 -12.53 -17.87
N ASP A 98 -13.64 -12.12 -18.87
CA ASP A 98 -15.07 -11.90 -18.73
C ASP A 98 -15.82 -13.19 -18.34
N GLY A 99 -16.80 -13.04 -17.45
CA GLY A 99 -17.67 -14.14 -17.01
C GLY A 99 -17.02 -15.18 -16.09
N LYS A 100 -15.74 -15.01 -15.69
CA LYS A 100 -15.02 -15.93 -14.80
C LYS A 100 -15.34 -15.76 -13.31
N LEU A 101 -15.86 -14.60 -12.93
CA LEU A 101 -16.29 -14.27 -11.57
C LEU A 101 -17.73 -13.76 -11.61
N ASP A 102 -18.49 -14.02 -10.54
CA ASP A 102 -19.74 -13.32 -10.32
C ASP A 102 -19.51 -11.80 -10.12
N SER A 103 -20.60 -11.03 -10.25
CA SER A 103 -20.53 -9.56 -10.23
C SER A 103 -20.08 -9.00 -8.89
N GLU A 104 -20.37 -9.69 -7.78
CA GLU A 104 -19.98 -9.26 -6.44
C GLU A 104 -18.47 -9.41 -6.25
N ARG A 105 -17.92 -10.59 -6.54
CA ARG A 105 -16.49 -10.89 -6.45
C ARG A 105 -15.66 -10.04 -7.38
N ARG A 106 -16.14 -9.83 -8.61
CA ARG A 106 -15.48 -8.97 -9.60
C ARG A 106 -15.40 -7.54 -9.10
N ARG A 107 -16.50 -7.01 -8.54
CA ARG A 107 -16.56 -5.67 -7.95
C ARG A 107 -15.62 -5.54 -6.75
N PHE A 108 -15.64 -6.52 -5.84
CA PHE A 108 -14.74 -6.54 -4.68
C PHE A 108 -13.27 -6.52 -5.11
N LEU A 109 -12.87 -7.42 -6.02
CA LEU A 109 -11.51 -7.50 -6.52
C LEU A 109 -11.08 -6.20 -7.21
N ASN A 110 -11.93 -5.62 -8.06
CA ASN A 110 -11.65 -4.33 -8.70
C ASN A 110 -11.48 -3.19 -7.68
N GLN A 111 -12.30 -3.17 -6.63
CA GLN A 111 -12.21 -2.17 -5.57
C GLN A 111 -10.91 -2.31 -4.77
N GLU A 112 -10.47 -3.54 -4.50
CA GLU A 112 -9.20 -3.74 -3.82
C GLU A 112 -8.02 -3.40 -4.73
N LEU A 113 -8.04 -3.83 -6.00
CA LEU A 113 -6.97 -3.51 -6.96
C LEU A 113 -6.85 -2.02 -7.28
N SER A 114 -7.91 -1.22 -7.10
CA SER A 114 -7.84 0.24 -7.25
C SER A 114 -7.20 0.96 -6.07
N ARG A 115 -6.99 0.27 -4.94
CA ARG A 115 -6.22 0.81 -3.80
C ARG A 115 -4.73 0.68 -4.09
N ASP A 116 -4.19 1.67 -4.77
CA ASP A 116 -2.80 1.71 -5.22
C ASP A 116 -1.91 2.62 -4.34
N LEU A 117 -2.46 3.21 -3.29
CA LEU A 117 -1.76 4.09 -2.35
C LEU A 117 -1.72 3.47 -0.94
N VAL A 118 -0.64 3.73 -0.22
CA VAL A 118 -0.43 3.36 1.18
C VAL A 118 0.05 4.57 1.98
N LYS A 119 -0.43 4.67 3.23
CA LYS A 119 0.04 5.68 4.19
C LYS A 119 1.14 5.08 5.05
N MET A 120 2.27 5.77 5.14
CA MET A 120 3.42 5.37 5.94
C MET A 120 3.77 6.43 6.98
N GLU A 121 4.17 5.96 8.16
CA GLU A 121 4.72 6.77 9.24
C GLU A 121 5.75 5.91 9.99
N PHE A 122 6.83 6.52 10.46
CA PHE A 122 7.78 5.83 11.34
C PHE A 122 8.50 6.80 12.26
N ARG A 123 9.07 6.26 13.34
CA ARG A 123 9.95 6.99 14.25
C ARG A 123 11.12 6.13 14.68
N ILE A 124 12.30 6.74 14.79
CA ILE A 124 13.48 6.13 15.40
C ILE A 124 13.63 6.74 16.79
N ILE A 125 13.66 5.87 17.82
CA ILE A 125 13.76 6.24 19.23
C ILE A 125 15.08 5.70 19.77
N ASP A 126 15.85 6.53 20.47
CA ASP A 126 17.10 6.12 21.11
C ASP A 126 16.87 5.43 22.47
N GLU A 127 17.94 4.93 23.10
CA GLU A 127 17.87 4.24 24.39
C GLU A 127 17.34 5.12 25.54
N SER A 128 17.39 6.44 25.37
CA SER A 128 16.87 7.41 26.33
C SER A 128 15.40 7.77 26.08
N GLY A 129 14.76 7.15 25.08
CA GLY A 129 13.36 7.41 24.72
C GLY A 129 13.14 8.66 23.87
N ARG A 130 14.20 9.29 23.33
CA ARG A 130 14.08 10.48 22.49
C ARG A 130 13.84 10.10 21.03
N VAL A 131 12.88 10.77 20.38
CA VAL A 131 12.67 10.63 18.93
C VAL A 131 13.80 11.36 18.20
N ARG A 132 14.57 10.62 17.40
CA ARG A 132 15.71 11.16 16.62
C ARG A 132 15.36 11.38 15.16
N VAL A 133 14.47 10.54 14.64
CA VAL A 133 13.96 10.60 13.26
C VAL A 133 12.46 10.40 13.30
N SER A 134 11.72 11.20 12.53
CA SER A 134 10.27 11.05 12.40
C SER A 134 9.85 11.25 10.95
N LEU A 135 9.23 10.24 10.35
CA LEU A 135 8.50 10.38 9.11
C LEU A 135 7.02 10.67 9.45
N PRO A 136 6.50 11.89 9.18
CA PRO A 136 5.08 12.16 9.34
C PRO A 136 4.23 11.32 8.38
N PRO A 137 2.91 11.22 8.59
CA PRO A 137 2.02 10.48 7.69
C PRO A 137 2.21 10.89 6.24
N THR A 138 2.78 9.99 5.44
CA THR A 138 3.16 10.22 4.04
C THR A 138 2.45 9.20 3.16
N ILE A 139 1.80 9.67 2.09
CA ILE A 139 1.12 8.80 1.13
C ILE A 139 2.09 8.45 0.00
N VAL A 140 2.30 7.16 -0.23
CA VAL A 140 3.14 6.64 -1.31
C VAL A 140 2.39 5.60 -2.13
N PRO A 141 2.65 5.48 -3.43
CA PRO A 141 2.05 4.43 -4.26
C PRO A 141 2.65 3.05 -3.95
N PHE A 142 1.92 1.97 -4.19
CA PHE A 142 2.53 0.64 -4.22
C PHE A 142 3.47 0.50 -5.43
N ASP A 143 4.43 -0.41 -5.28
CA ASP A 143 5.31 -0.87 -6.34
C ASP A 143 6.22 0.19 -6.97
N LYS A 144 6.31 1.42 -6.45
CA LYS A 144 7.28 2.42 -6.93
C LYS A 144 8.37 2.64 -5.90
N ARG A 145 9.54 3.10 -6.33
CA ARG A 145 10.56 3.59 -5.38
C ARG A 145 10.17 5.01 -4.96
N PHE A 146 10.39 5.33 -3.70
CA PHE A 146 10.23 6.68 -3.15
C PHE A 146 11.40 7.00 -2.24
N VAL A 147 11.71 8.29 -2.19
CA VAL A 147 12.61 8.87 -1.20
C VAL A 147 11.74 9.56 -0.16
N PHE A 148 11.94 9.21 1.09
CA PHE A 148 11.31 9.83 2.23
C PHE A 148 12.16 11.01 2.69
N GLU A 149 11.50 12.05 3.18
CA GLU A 149 12.13 13.23 3.78
C GLU A 149 11.79 13.26 5.28
N PRO A 150 12.42 12.39 6.10
CA PRO A 150 12.12 12.36 7.52
C PRO A 150 12.65 13.61 8.21
N LEU A 151 11.93 14.05 9.24
CA LEU A 151 12.36 15.09 10.16
C LEU A 151 13.46 14.53 11.08
N LEU A 152 14.58 15.25 11.19
CA LEU A 152 15.77 14.85 11.94
C LEU A 152 16.03 15.81 13.11
N THR A 153 16.51 15.27 14.23
CA THR A 153 17.17 16.09 15.26
C THR A 153 18.57 16.51 14.78
N GLU A 154 19.04 17.70 15.16
CA GLU A 154 20.32 18.30 14.71
C GLU A 154 21.53 17.36 14.87
N ASP A 155 21.54 16.53 15.92
CA ASP A 155 22.65 15.63 16.25
C ASP A 155 22.47 14.20 15.73
N PHE A 156 21.70 13.99 14.67
CA PHE A 156 21.48 12.65 14.09
C PHE A 156 21.92 12.61 12.62
N GLN A 157 22.76 11.63 12.27
CA GLN A 157 23.18 11.43 10.89
C GLN A 157 21.96 11.07 10.03
N PRO A 158 21.73 11.73 8.88
CA PRO A 158 20.59 11.42 8.03
C PRO A 158 20.59 9.95 7.62
N PRO A 159 19.53 9.17 7.94
CA PRO A 159 19.41 7.81 7.45
C PRO A 159 19.14 7.86 5.93
N GLU A 160 19.62 6.85 5.20
CA GLU A 160 19.05 6.60 3.87
C GLU A 160 17.60 6.18 4.08
N ALA A 161 16.68 7.08 3.72
CA ALA A 161 15.26 6.85 3.84
C ALA A 161 14.69 6.75 2.43
N SER A 162 15.02 5.69 1.70
CA SER A 162 14.40 5.40 0.42
C SER A 162 13.95 3.96 0.40
N GLY A 163 12.88 3.67 -0.33
CA GLY A 163 12.32 2.33 -0.30
C GLY A 163 11.24 2.10 -1.32
N THR A 164 10.71 0.88 -1.27
CA THR A 164 9.56 0.44 -2.06
C THR A 164 8.61 -0.30 -1.14
N VAL A 165 7.32 -0.02 -1.26
CA VAL A 165 6.26 -0.79 -0.61
C VAL A 165 5.58 -1.68 -1.64
N LYS A 166 5.45 -2.96 -1.32
CA LYS A 166 4.73 -3.95 -2.10
C LYS A 166 3.47 -4.36 -1.35
N ARG A 167 2.34 -4.40 -2.04
CA ARG A 167 1.16 -5.10 -1.53
C ARG A 167 1.40 -6.61 -1.64
N VAL A 168 1.28 -7.32 -0.52
CA VAL A 168 1.46 -8.79 -0.45
C VAL A 168 0.20 -9.50 0.02
N GLY A 169 -0.89 -8.76 0.18
CA GLY A 169 -2.15 -9.27 0.68
C GLY A 169 -3.24 -8.21 0.78
N LEU A 170 -4.42 -8.59 1.28
CA LEU A 170 -5.54 -7.66 1.50
C LEU A 170 -5.15 -6.59 2.53
N ASN A 171 -4.61 -7.02 3.66
CA ASN A 171 -4.23 -6.19 4.80
C ASN A 171 -2.71 -6.16 5.05
N HIS A 172 -1.92 -6.75 4.15
CA HIS A 172 -0.49 -6.95 4.32
C HIS A 172 0.33 -6.20 3.28
N VAL A 173 1.36 -5.52 3.76
CA VAL A 173 2.35 -4.83 2.93
C VAL A 173 3.74 -5.28 3.33
N TRP A 174 4.62 -5.38 2.35
CA TRP A 174 6.05 -5.58 2.55
C TRP A 174 6.78 -4.28 2.21
N GLN A 175 7.75 -3.88 3.03
CA GLN A 175 8.61 -2.75 2.74
C GLN A 175 10.08 -3.15 2.77
N ARG A 176 10.88 -2.46 1.96
CA ARG A 176 12.33 -2.43 2.08
C ARG A 176 12.78 -0.98 2.18
N ILE A 177 13.49 -0.66 3.25
CA ILE A 177 14.17 0.61 3.53
C ILE A 177 15.64 0.26 3.80
#